data_AF-A0A815W186-F1
#
_entry.id   AF-A0A815W186-F1
#
_cell.length_a   1.000
_cell.length_b   1.000
_cell.length_c   1.000
_cell.angle_alpha   90.00
_cell.angle_beta   90.00
_cell.angle_gamma   90.00
#
_symmetry.space_group_name_H-M   'P 1'
#
loop_
_entity.id
_entity.type
_entity.pdbx_description
1 polymer ?
#
loop_
_entity_poly.entity_id
_entity_poly.type
_entity_poly.pdbx_seq_one_letter_code
_entity_poly.pdbx_strand_id
1 'polypeptide(L)' 'MGAVRWVVLRGMGVSEEMKHAVHGWKSMGAKGIFWDDAGFDYRVTRERQSQMLDFCHELNLACIMNAWNPDD' A
#
# COMPACT_ATOMS: atom_id res chain seq x y z
N MET A 1 -8.07 -19.84 3.20
CA MET A 1 -7.89 -18.57 3.92
C MET A 1 -6.94 -17.70 3.10
N GLY A 2 -7.33 -16.48 2.70
CA GLY A 2 -6.45 -15.59 1.95
C GLY A 2 -5.64 -14.69 2.90
N ALA A 3 -4.37 -14.45 2.57
CA ALA A 3 -3.45 -13.72 3.44
C ALA A 3 -3.34 -12.23 3.06
N VAL A 4 -2.92 -11.41 4.01
CA VAL A 4 -2.42 -10.05 3.77
C VAL A 4 -0.95 -10.13 3.33
N ARG A 5 -0.55 -9.26 2.39
CA ARG A 5 0.81 -9.28 1.78
C ARG A 5 1.50 -7.94 1.90
N TRP A 6 2.83 -7.99 2.04
CA TRP A 6 3.69 -6.85 2.32
C TRP A 6 4.10 -6.15 1.03
N VAL A 7 3.99 -4.82 1.00
CA VAL A 7 4.46 -3.95 -0.09
C VAL A 7 5.08 -2.70 0.53
N VAL A 8 6.23 -2.27 0.00
CA VAL A 8 6.95 -1.09 0.50
C VAL A 8 6.47 0.18 -0.20
N LEU A 9 6.18 1.23 0.55
CA LEU A 9 5.73 2.53 0.04
C LEU A 9 6.88 3.56 -0.11
N ARG A 10 8.12 3.12 -0.37
CA ARG A 10 9.30 4.01 -0.54
C ARG A 10 9.43 4.61 -1.94
N GLY A 11 10.10 5.77 -2.07
CA GLY A 11 10.39 6.44 -3.34
C GLY A 11 9.70 7.81 -3.50
N MET A 12 9.77 8.45 -4.67
CA MET A 12 9.00 9.67 -4.96
C MET A 12 7.76 9.34 -5.80
N GLY A 13 6.57 9.71 -5.32
CA GLY A 13 5.29 9.54 -6.03
C GLY A 13 4.78 8.09 -6.10
N VAL A 14 3.62 7.90 -6.75
CA VAL A 14 3.10 6.57 -7.11
C VAL A 14 3.82 6.06 -8.35
N SER A 15 4.39 4.86 -8.28
CA SER A 15 5.03 4.16 -9.39
C SER A 15 4.16 3.01 -9.89
N GLU A 16 4.26 2.73 -11.18
CA GLU A 16 3.57 1.57 -11.79
C GLU A 16 4.07 0.23 -11.21
N GLU A 17 5.30 0.18 -10.71
CA GLU A 17 5.85 -1.00 -10.02
C GLU A 17 5.04 -1.37 -8.77
N MET A 18 4.59 -0.38 -7.99
CA MET A 18 3.77 -0.64 -6.81
C MET A 18 2.39 -1.17 -7.19
N LYS A 19 1.77 -0.58 -8.22
CA LYS A 19 0.47 -1.07 -8.73
C LYS A 19 0.60 -2.49 -9.26
N HIS A 20 1.67 -2.79 -9.99
CA HIS A 20 1.97 -4.15 -10.46
C HIS A 20 2.16 -5.13 -9.29
N ALA A 21 2.85 -4.74 -8.22
CA ALA A 21 3.01 -5.58 -7.03
C ALA A 21 1.65 -5.89 -6.37
N VAL A 22 0.80 -4.87 -6.18
CA VAL A 22 -0.55 -5.03 -5.62
C VAL A 22 -1.42 -5.93 -6.52
N HIS A 23 -1.39 -5.73 -7.83
CA HIS A 23 -2.10 -6.60 -8.78
C HIS A 23 -1.60 -8.04 -8.72
N GLY A 24 -0.28 -8.25 -8.64
CA GLY A 24 0.31 -9.58 -8.48
C GLY A 24 -0.16 -10.26 -7.20
N TRP A 25 -0.23 -9.53 -6.08
CA TRP A 25 -0.79 -10.09 -4.85
C TRP A 25 -2.28 -10.41 -4.97
N LYS A 26 -3.06 -9.54 -5.62
CA LYS A 26 -4.48 -9.78 -5.89
C LYS A 26 -4.69 -11.04 -6.72
N SER A 27 -3.92 -11.24 -7.79
CA SER A 27 -4.06 -12.40 -8.67
C SER A 27 -3.69 -13.71 -7.97
N MET A 28 -2.79 -13.66 -6.99
CA MET A 28 -2.47 -14.78 -6.09
C MET A 28 -3.51 -15.00 -4.97
N GLY A 29 -4.59 -14.22 -4.93
CA GLY A 29 -5.69 -14.39 -3.97
C GLY A 29 -5.48 -13.69 -2.63
N ALA A 30 -4.58 -12.70 -2.54
CA ALA A 30 -4.46 -11.86 -1.36
C ALA A 30 -5.78 -11.15 -1.05
N LYS A 31 -6.01 -10.88 0.24
CA LYS A 31 -7.22 -10.20 0.74
C LYS A 31 -6.94 -8.80 1.27
N GLY A 32 -5.66 -8.45 1.40
CA GLY A 32 -5.24 -7.12 1.78
C GLY A 32 -3.76 -6.88 1.54
N ILE A 33 -3.37 -5.62 1.64
CA ILE A 33 -2.00 -5.14 1.54
C ILE A 33 -1.61 -4.51 2.87
N PHE A 34 -0.41 -4.85 3.33
CA PHE A 34 0.30 -4.16 4.40
C PHE A 34 1.33 -3.25 3.73
N TRP A 35 1.13 -1.95 3.83
CA TRP A 35 2.03 -0.92 3.33
C TRP A 35 3.08 -0.61 4.39
N ASP A 36 4.32 -1.00 4.12
CA ASP A 36 5.44 -0.64 4.99
C ASP A 36 6.07 0.69 4.59
N ASP A 37 6.75 1.31 5.55
CA ASP A 37 7.39 2.62 5.40
C ASP A 37 6.38 3.68 4.91
N ALA A 38 5.14 3.62 5.38
CA ALA A 38 4.07 4.50 4.94
C ALA A 38 4.12 5.88 5.60
N GLY A 39 4.92 6.04 6.67
CA GLY A 39 5.08 7.30 7.40
C GLY A 39 5.81 8.40 6.62
N PHE A 40 5.62 9.64 7.04
CA PHE A 40 6.23 10.81 6.39
C PHE A 40 7.75 10.86 6.58
N ASP A 41 8.28 10.16 7.58
CA ASP A 41 9.71 9.97 7.83
C ASP A 41 10.43 9.25 6.67
N TYR A 42 9.68 8.50 5.86
CA TYR A 42 10.17 7.88 4.62
C TYR A 42 9.95 8.74 3.36
N ARG A 43 9.63 10.02 3.54
CA ARG A 43 9.28 10.98 2.46
C ARG A 43 8.02 10.59 1.68
N VAL A 44 7.15 9.80 2.29
CA VAL A 44 5.80 9.56 1.80
C VAL A 44 4.95 10.83 2.01
N THR A 45 3.97 11.04 1.14
CA THR A 45 3.00 12.13 1.27
C THR A 45 1.60 11.57 1.48
N ARG A 46 0.71 12.35 2.12
CA ARG A 46 -0.70 11.98 2.26
C ARG A 46 -1.35 11.69 0.91
N GLU A 47 -1.06 12.50 -0.10
CA GLU A 47 -1.49 12.30 -1.49
C GLU A 47 -1.16 10.88 -1.98
N ARG A 48 0.09 10.42 -1.78
CA ARG A 48 0.53 9.09 -2.21
C ARG A 48 -0.15 7.97 -1.43
N GLN A 49 -0.28 8.13 -0.11
CA GLN A 49 -1.02 7.17 0.72
C GLN A 49 -2.45 7.02 0.21
N SER A 50 -3.17 8.13 0.05
CA SER A 50 -4.54 8.15 -0.45
C SER A 50 -4.64 7.48 -1.81
N GLN A 51 -3.77 7.81 -2.76
CA GLN A 51 -3.77 7.20 -4.09
C GLN A 51 -3.59 5.68 -4.05
N MET A 52 -2.69 5.16 -3.21
CA MET A 52 -2.50 3.71 -3.09
C MET A 52 -3.60 3.03 -2.26
N LEU A 53 -4.18 3.72 -1.28
CA LEU A 53 -5.33 3.26 -0.51
C LEU A 53 -6.54 3.08 -1.44
N ASP A 54 -6.84 4.10 -2.24
CA ASP A 54 -7.93 4.10 -3.22
C ASP A 54 -7.75 2.97 -4.22
N PHE A 55 -6.55 2.83 -4.79
CA PHE A 55 -6.23 1.73 -5.71
C PHE A 55 -6.43 0.34 -5.10
N CYS A 56 -6.01 0.12 -3.85
CA CYS A 56 -6.27 -1.14 -3.17
C CYS A 56 -7.77 -1.38 -2.91
N HIS A 57 -8.52 -0.34 -2.55
CA HIS A 57 -9.96 -0.43 -2.31
C HIS A 57 -10.74 -0.71 -3.61
N GLU A 58 -10.36 -0.13 -4.74
CA GLU A 58 -10.91 -0.48 -6.07
C GLU A 58 -10.75 -1.97 -6.38
N LEU A 59 -9.65 -2.58 -5.92
CA LEU A 59 -9.38 -4.01 -6.05
C LEU A 59 -10.04 -4.87 -4.95
N ASN A 60 -10.86 -4.28 -4.09
CA ASN A 60 -11.49 -4.94 -2.93
C ASN A 60 -10.43 -5.62 -2.04
N LEU A 61 -9.35 -4.91 -1.73
CA LEU A 61 -8.30 -5.34 -0.80
C LEU A 61 -8.39 -4.50 0.48
N ALA A 62 -8.29 -5.14 1.64
CA ALA A 62 -8.08 -4.42 2.90
C ALA A 62 -6.69 -3.78 2.95
N CYS A 63 -6.51 -2.70 3.71
CA CYS A 63 -5.24 -1.98 3.81
C CYS A 63 -4.83 -1.78 5.27
N ILE A 64 -3.53 -1.93 5.54
CA ILE A 64 -2.88 -1.48 6.78
C ILE A 64 -1.72 -0.60 6.34
N MET A 65 -1.61 0.61 6.91
CA MET A 65 -0.46 1.50 6.71
C MET A 65 0.40 1.48 7.96
N ASN A 66 1.65 1.08 7.81
CA ASN A 66 2.61 1.06 8.89
C ASN A 66 3.35 2.40 8.95
N ALA A 67 3.08 3.16 9.99
CA ALA A 67 3.75 4.42 10.29
C ALA A 67 4.04 4.50 11.79
N TRP A 68 5.11 5.21 12.16
CA TRP A 68 5.48 5.42 13.56
C TRP A 68 4.55 6.39 14.28
N ASN A 69 4.10 7.42 13.56
CA ASN A 69 3.14 8.40 14.04
C ASN A 69 1.75 8.03 13.49
N PRO A 70 0.73 7.82 14.34
CA PRO A 70 -0.63 7.53 13.89
C PRO A 70 -1.28 8.64 13.04
N ASP A 71 -0.79 9.88 13.16
CA ASP A 71 -1.28 11.01 12.36
C ASP A 71 -0.66 11.09 10.96
N ASP A 72 0.32 10.22 10.65
CA ASP A 72 0.94 10.14 9.32
C ASP A 72 0.03 9.49 8.27
#